data_AF-V8NQV5-F1
#
_entry.id   AF-V8NQV5-F1
#
_cell.length_a   1.000
_cell.length_b   1.000
_cell.length_c   1.000
_cell.angle_alpha   90.00
_cell.angle_beta   90.00
_cell.angle_gamma   90.00
#
_symmetry.space_group_name_H-M   'P 1'
#
loop_
_entity.id
_entity.type
_entity.pdbx_description
1 polymer ?
#
loop_
_entity_poly.entity_id
_entity_poly.type
_entity_poly.pdbx_seq_one_letter_code
_entity_poly.pdbx_strand_id
1 'polypeptide(L)' 'MVPPGYLASRSLIVTTMNIIHLVRDHWPLALCPLGFLVGWYFDKQHDEKLATFRNKSKLYQRELKPGEDAIWK' A
#
# COMPACT_ATOMS: atom_id res chain seq x y z
N MET A 1 50.46 10.16 -1.84
CA MET A 1 49.48 11.26 -1.71
C MET A 1 48.23 10.83 -2.47
N VAL A 2 47.12 10.55 -1.78
CA VAL A 2 45.89 10.03 -2.42
C VAL A 2 45.12 11.22 -3.02
N PRO A 3 44.71 11.17 -4.30
CA PRO A 3 44.01 12.28 -4.94
C PRO A 3 42.65 12.53 -4.25
N PRO A 4 42.23 13.80 -4.08
CA PRO A 4 41.06 14.17 -3.27
C PRO A 4 39.73 13.57 -3.77
N GLY A 5 39.61 13.29 -5.08
CA GLY A 5 38.42 12.64 -5.66
C GLY A 5 38.29 11.14 -5.37
N TYR A 6 39.37 10.47 -4.91
CA TYR A 6 39.38 9.02 -4.69
C TYR A 6 38.59 8.62 -3.44
N LEU A 7 38.62 9.45 -2.40
CA LEU A 7 37.88 9.21 -1.16
C LEU A 7 36.37 9.40 -1.34
N ALA A 8 35.96 10.41 -2.11
CA ALA A 8 34.56 10.63 -2.47
C ALA A 8 34.01 9.53 -3.37
N SER A 9 34.79 9.07 -4.36
CA SER A 9 34.41 7.93 -5.20
C SER A 9 34.25 6.65 -4.37
N ARG A 10 35.19 6.37 -3.46
CA ARG A 10 35.12 5.20 -2.56
C ARG A 10 33.94 5.26 -1.59
N SER A 11 33.61 6.43 -1.03
CA SER A 11 32.46 6.57 -0.12
C SER A 11 31.13 6.38 -0.85
N LEU A 12 31.01 6.90 -2.07
CA LEU A 12 29.83 6.69 -2.92
C LEU A 12 29.66 5.21 -3.27
N ILE A 13 30.74 4.51 -3.63
CA ILE A 13 30.72 3.06 -3.93
C ILE A 13 30.30 2.25 -2.70
N VAL A 14 30.82 2.57 -1.51
CA VAL A 14 30.44 1.86 -0.27
C VAL A 14 28.96 2.11 0.07
N THR A 15 28.47 3.34 -0.15
CA THR A 15 27.07 3.69 0.12
C THR A 15 26.12 2.95 -0.82
N THR A 16 26.43 2.92 -2.12
CA THR A 16 25.60 2.21 -3.10
C THR A 16 25.60 0.70 -2.86
N MET A 17 26.75 0.10 -2.55
CA MET A 17 26.82 -1.31 -2.18
C MET A 17 25.95 -1.62 -0.95
N ASN A 18 26.01 -0.79 0.09
CA ASN A 18 25.23 -1.02 1.32
C ASN A 18 23.71 -0.93 1.08
N ILE A 19 23.26 -0.01 0.23
CA ILE A 19 21.84 0.09 -0.16
C ILE A 19 21.41 -1.17 -0.94
N ILE A 20 22.23 -1.64 -1.87
CA ILE A 20 21.93 -2.86 -2.65
C ILE A 20 21.82 -4.07 -1.73
N HIS A 21 22.71 -4.21 -0.75
CA HIS A 21 22.64 -5.28 0.26
C HIS A 21 21.37 -5.18 1.12
N LEU A 22 21.04 -3.98 1.61
CA LEU A 22 19.83 -3.77 2.40
C LEU A 22 18.57 -4.16 1.63
N VAL A 23 18.45 -3.71 0.38
CA VAL A 23 17.32 -4.06 -0.49
C VAL A 23 17.29 -5.56 -0.75
N ARG A 24 18.43 -6.19 -1.07
CA ARG A 24 18.50 -7.64 -1.32
C ARG A 24 18.08 -8.47 -0.12
N ASP A 25 18.40 -8.03 1.09
CA ASP A 25 18.12 -8.81 2.30
C ASP A 25 16.70 -8.54 2.85
N HIS A 26 16.18 -7.32 2.67
CA HIS A 26 14.93 -6.88 3.29
C HIS A 26 13.77 -6.63 2.31
N TRP A 27 13.96 -6.82 1.00
CA TRP A 27 12.86 -6.70 0.03
C TRP A 27 11.62 -7.56 0.35
N PRO A 28 11.70 -8.78 0.93
CA PRO A 28 10.48 -9.58 1.16
C PRO A 28 9.61 -8.98 2.27
N LEU A 29 10.23 -8.26 3.21
CA LEU A 29 9.53 -7.58 4.30
C LEU A 29 8.71 -6.39 3.78
N ALA A 30 9.15 -5.75 2.71
CA ALA A 30 8.38 -4.68 2.04
C ALA A 30 7.25 -5.23 1.16
N LEU A 31 7.39 -6.44 0.61
CA LEU A 31 6.37 -7.07 -0.24
C LEU A 31 5.09 -7.42 0.53
N CYS A 32 5.20 -7.85 1.79
CA CYS A 32 4.04 -8.22 2.60
C CYS A 32 3.06 -7.04 2.84
N PRO A 33 3.48 -5.86 3.35
CA PRO A 33 2.59 -4.72 3.53
C PRO A 33 2.09 -4.16 2.19
N LEU A 34 2.91 -4.19 1.13
CA LEU A 34 2.45 -3.81 -0.21
C LEU A 34 1.35 -4.74 -0.71
N GLY A 35 1.52 -6.06 -0.55
CA GLY A 35 0.51 -7.05 -0.90
C GLY A 35 -0.79 -6.86 -0.12
N PHE A 36 -0.69 -6.52 1.17
CA PHE A 36 -1.86 -6.20 1.99
C PHE A 36 -2.60 -4.95 1.47
N LEU A 37 -1.89 -3.88 1.15
CA LEU A 37 -2.50 -2.66 0.61
C LEU A 37 -3.18 -2.91 -0.74
N VAL A 38 -2.57 -3.72 -1.60
CA VAL A 38 -3.15 -4.11 -2.89
C VAL A 38 -4.39 -4.98 -2.68
N GLY A 39 -4.35 -5.95 -1.76
CA GLY A 39 -5.51 -6.77 -1.41
C GLY A 39 -6.67 -5.92 -0.89
N TRP A 40 -6.41 -5.03 0.07
CA TRP A 40 -7.41 -4.12 0.62
C TRP A 40 -8.04 -3.20 -0.44
N TYR A 41 -7.24 -2.74 -1.40
CA TYR A 41 -7.74 -1.93 -2.51
C TYR A 41 -8.71 -2.73 -3.40
N PHE A 42 -8.37 -3.98 -3.73
CA PHE A 42 -9.24 -4.83 -4.53
C PHE A 42 -10.51 -5.23 -3.78
N ASP A 43 -10.42 -5.55 -2.49
CA ASP A 43 -11.58 -5.86 -1.66
C ASP A 43 -12.57 -4.69 -1.65
N LYS A 44 -12.08 -3.46 -1.46
CA LYS A 44 -12.92 -2.26 -1.53
C LYS A 44 -13.63 -2.11 -2.87
N GLN A 45 -12.93 -2.37 -3.98
CA GLN A 45 -13.52 -2.30 -5.31
C GLN A 45 -14.56 -3.40 -5.53
N HIS A 46 -14.39 -4.56 -4.91
CA HIS A 46 -15.36 -5.65 -4.94
C HIS A 46 -16.60 -5.35 -4.11
N ASP A 47 -16.44 -4.78 -2.92
CA ASP A 47 -17.56 -4.39 -2.06
C ASP A 47 -18.46 -3.35 -2.73
N GLU A 48 -17.88 -2.38 -3.46
CA GLU A 48 -18.63 -1.40 -4.24
C GLU A 48 -19.49 -2.06 -5.34
N LYS A 49 -18.99 -3.12 -5.99
CA LYS A 49 -19.77 -3.88 -6.99
C LYS A 49 -20.89 -4.69 -6.34
N LEU A 50 -20.64 -5.24 -5.15
CA LEU A 50 -21.61 -6.04 -4.39
C LEU A 50 -22.63 -5.18 -3.63
N ALA A 51 -22.44 -3.86 -3.57
CA ALA A 51 -23.35 -2.92 -2.94
C ALA A 51 -24.71 -2.77 -3.64
N THR A 52 -24.98 -3.48 -4.73
CA THR A 52 -26.26 -3.40 -5.47
C THR A 52 -27.49 -3.74 -4.63
N PHE A 53 -27.32 -4.59 -3.61
CA PHE A 53 -28.38 -4.98 -2.66
C PHE A 53 -28.35 -4.19 -1.34
N ARG A 54 -27.54 -3.12 -1.27
CA ARG A 54 -27.48 -2.23 -0.11
C ARG A 54 -28.85 -1.59 0.12
N ASN A 55 -29.32 -1.61 1.38
CA ASN A 55 -30.62 -1.08 1.80
C ASN A 55 -31.87 -1.74 1.16
N LYS A 56 -31.73 -2.94 0.58
CA LYS A 56 -32.86 -3.68 -0.03
C LYS A 56 -33.23 -4.97 0.72
N SER A 57 -32.46 -5.33 1.73
CA SER A 57 -32.74 -6.53 2.54
C SER A 57 -33.88 -6.26 3.52
N LYS A 58 -34.83 -7.19 3.64
CA LYS A 58 -35.98 -7.08 4.57
C LYS A 58 -35.58 -6.79 6.02
N LEU A 59 -34.38 -7.19 6.43
CA LEU A 59 -33.89 -7.02 7.79
C LEU A 59 -33.28 -5.64 8.06
N TYR A 60 -32.61 -5.04 7.07
CA TYR A 60 -31.84 -3.81 7.25
C TYR A 60 -32.35 -2.63 6.39
N GLN A 61 -33.47 -2.79 5.71
CA GLN A 61 -34.10 -1.73 4.95
C GLN A 61 -34.58 -0.62 5.89
N ARG A 62 -34.10 0.60 5.64
CA ARG A 62 -34.50 1.81 6.36
C ARG A 62 -34.48 3.02 5.44
N GLU A 63 -35.23 4.05 5.81
CA GLU A 63 -35.10 5.38 5.20
C GLU A 63 -33.70 5.96 5.52
N LEU A 64 -33.06 6.56 4.51
CA LEU A 64 -31.77 7.23 4.72
C LEU A 64 -31.97 8.56 5.44
N LYS A 65 -31.05 8.90 6.35
CA LYS A 65 -31.07 10.20 6.99
C LYS A 65 -30.72 11.28 5.95
N PRO A 66 -31.31 12.49 6.01
CA PRO A 66 -30.93 13.57 5.09
C PRO A 66 -29.41 13.81 5.16
N GLY A 67 -28.74 13.66 4.00
CA GLY A 67 -27.29 13.78 3.85
C GLY A 67 -26.49 12.46 3.88
N GLU A 68 -27.14 11.31 4.09
CA GLU A 68 -26.51 9.99 4.00
C GLU A 68 -26.67 9.42 2.58
N ASP A 69 -25.57 9.05 1.93
CA ASP A 69 -25.53 8.45 0.59
C ASP A 69 -25.73 6.92 0.63
N ALA A 70 -25.21 6.27 1.67
CA ALA A 70 -25.23 4.82 1.84
C ALA A 70 -25.11 4.41 3.31
N ILE A 71 -25.71 3.27 3.69
CA ILE A 71 -25.67 2.72 5.06
C ILE A 71 -24.25 2.34 5.50
N TRP A 72 -23.46 1.81 4.58
CA TRP A 72 -22.07 1.41 4.76
C TRP A 72 -21.33 1.63 3.44
N LYS A 73 -20.00 1.74 3.47
CA LYS A 73 -19.17 2.00 2.28
C LYS A 73 -18.43 0.75 1.89
#